data_AF-A0A946XYR7-F1
#
_entry.id   AF-A0A946XYR7-F1
#
_cell.length_a   1.000
_cell.length_b   1.000
_cell.length_c   1.000
_cell.angle_alpha   90.00
_cell.angle_beta   90.00
_cell.angle_gamma   90.00
#
_symmetry.space_group_name_H-M   'P 1'
#
loop_
_entity.id
_entity.type
_entity.pdbx_description
1 polymer ?
#
loop_
_entity_poly.entity_id
_entity_poly.type
_entity_poly.pdbx_seq_one_letter_code
_entity_poly.pdbx_strand_id
1 'polypeptide(L)'
;MRSDQVLTPRDDGAWISCKGDVIRLLHDDYDGSRHQRFIIDRGRRNTLLVIHNIDIAERIPLGLGDRVEVSGMYEWNDLGGLIHWTHHDPHGEEQGGYVRLRSRVYK
;
A
#
# COMPACT_ATOMS: atom_id res chain seq x y z
N MET A 1 -17.51 -7.86 -1.53
CA MET A 1 -16.14 -7.51 -1.10
C MET A 1 -16.25 -6.42 -0.04
N ARG A 2 -15.66 -6.63 1.14
CA ARG A 2 -15.83 -5.77 2.33
C ARG A 2 -15.00 -4.48 2.17
N SER A 3 -15.50 -3.50 1.43
CA SER A 3 -14.79 -2.22 1.25
C SER A 3 -14.74 -1.34 2.51
N ASP A 4 -15.58 -1.64 3.50
CA ASP A 4 -15.96 -0.67 4.55
C ASP A 4 -15.53 -1.09 5.97
N GLN A 5 -14.70 -2.13 6.12
CA GLN A 5 -14.22 -2.54 7.44
C GLN A 5 -13.09 -1.61 7.91
N VAL A 6 -13.24 -1.09 9.12
CA VAL A 6 -12.16 -0.44 9.88
C VAL A 6 -11.16 -1.52 10.24
N LEU A 7 -9.90 -1.36 9.82
CA LEU A 7 -8.81 -2.25 10.20
C LEU A 7 -8.42 -1.97 11.65
N THR A 8 -8.06 -3.03 12.36
CA THR A 8 -7.80 -3.03 13.80
C THR A 8 -6.53 -3.84 14.10
N PRO A 9 -6.01 -3.84 15.35
CA PRO A 9 -4.90 -4.71 15.73
C PRO A 9 -5.15 -6.21 15.46
N ARG A 10 -6.41 -6.64 15.31
CA ARG A 10 -6.74 -8.05 15.02
C ARG A 10 -6.50 -8.44 13.56
N ASP A 11 -6.35 -7.45 12.69
CA ASP A 11 -6.14 -7.65 11.26
C ASP A 11 -4.64 -7.65 10.90
N ASP A 12 -3.75 -7.47 11.88
CA ASP A 12 -2.29 -7.49 11.71
C ASP A 12 -1.82 -8.78 11.03
N GLY A 13 -0.95 -8.64 10.03
CA GLY A 13 -0.46 -9.74 9.19
C GLY A 13 -1.46 -10.23 8.13
N ALA A 14 -2.67 -9.66 8.05
CA ALA A 14 -3.62 -10.06 7.02
C ALA A 14 -3.26 -9.50 5.64
N TRP A 15 -3.38 -10.32 4.61
CA TRP A 15 -3.39 -9.86 3.22
C TRP A 15 -4.71 -9.16 2.91
N ILE A 16 -4.63 -7.90 2.49
CA ILE A 16 -5.79 -7.07 2.19
C ILE A 16 -5.71 -6.47 0.79
N SER A 17 -6.87 -6.18 0.21
CA SER A 17 -7.00 -5.34 -0.98
C SER A 17 -7.98 -4.22 -0.70
N CYS A 18 -7.58 -2.99 -1.00
CA CYS A 18 -8.38 -1.80 -0.77
C CYS A 18 -8.18 -0.74 -1.86
N LYS A 19 -9.12 0.20 -1.93
CA LYS A 19 -9.04 1.38 -2.80
C LYS A 19 -9.00 2.63 -1.96
N GLY A 20 -8.24 3.63 -2.39
CA GLY A 20 -8.18 4.92 -1.73
C GLY A 20 -7.61 6.00 -2.64
N ASP A 21 -7.78 7.24 -2.19
CA ASP A 21 -7.27 8.43 -2.86
C ASP A 21 -5.95 8.85 -2.20
N VAL A 22 -4.92 9.14 -2.99
CA VAL A 22 -3.62 9.57 -2.47
C VAL A 22 -3.75 10.97 -1.87
N ILE A 23 -3.65 11.07 -0.54
CA ILE A 23 -3.78 12.32 0.20
C ILE A 23 -2.43 12.92 0.61
N ARG A 24 -1.35 12.14 0.56
CA ARG A 24 0.01 12.61 0.83
C ARG A 24 1.06 11.80 0.10
N LEU A 25 2.01 12.49 -0.51
CA LEU A 25 3.25 11.91 -1.02
C LEU A 25 4.35 12.19 0.01
N LEU A 26 5.07 11.15 0.44
CA LEU A 26 6.21 11.28 1.35
C LEU A 26 7.50 11.16 0.55
N HIS A 27 8.63 11.57 1.15
CA HIS A 27 9.93 11.27 0.57
C HIS A 27 10.13 9.76 0.46
N ASP A 28 10.71 9.33 -0.65
CA ASP A 28 11.20 7.97 -0.80
C ASP A 28 12.14 7.66 0.38
N ASP A 29 12.03 6.44 0.89
CA ASP A 29 12.93 5.89 1.89
C ASP A 29 14.13 5.24 1.18
N TYR A 30 15.32 5.51 1.69
CA TYR A 30 16.58 5.02 1.14
C TYR A 30 17.43 4.29 2.21
N ASP A 31 16.90 4.10 3.42
CA ASP A 31 17.56 3.28 4.44
C ASP A 31 17.25 1.79 4.19
N GLY A 32 18.28 1.00 3.88
CA GLY A 32 18.10 -0.37 3.41
C GLY A 32 17.48 -0.44 2.01
N SER A 33 16.47 -1.28 1.82
CA SER A 33 15.73 -1.37 0.55
C SER A 33 14.97 -0.07 0.30
N ARG A 34 14.97 0.39 -0.95
CA ARG A 34 14.34 1.66 -1.33
C ARG A 34 12.83 1.51 -1.38
N HIS A 35 12.12 2.46 -0.79
CA HIS A 35 10.66 2.44 -0.78
C HIS A 35 10.06 3.77 -1.20
N GLN A 36 9.11 3.74 -2.12
CA GLN A 36 8.18 4.85 -2.31
C GLN A 36 7.12 4.79 -1.20
N ARG A 37 6.87 5.94 -0.55
CA ARG A 37 5.92 6.05 0.56
C ARG A 37 4.84 7.08 0.26
N PHE A 38 3.59 6.71 0.49
CA PHE A 38 2.45 7.60 0.31
C PHE A 38 1.29 7.20 1.20
N ILE A 39 0.39 8.14 1.49
CA ILE A 39 -0.79 7.89 2.33
C ILE A 39 -2.03 7.93 1.44
N ILE A 40 -2.87 6.91 1.59
CA ILE A 40 -4.19 6.88 0.96
C ILE A 40 -5.28 7.13 2.01
N ASP A 41 -6.37 7.79 1.63
CA ASP A 41 -7.63 7.78 2.37
C ASP A 41 -8.61 6.82 1.68
N ARG A 42 -9.08 5.83 2.43
CA ARG A 42 -10.07 4.85 1.97
C ARG A 42 -11.51 5.35 2.12
N GLY A 43 -11.69 6.56 2.65
CA GLY A 43 -12.97 7.17 2.99
C GLY A 43 -13.16 7.27 4.50
N ARG A 44 -13.98 8.24 4.93
CA ARG A 44 -14.28 8.51 6.35
C ARG A 44 -13.03 8.76 7.21
N ARG A 45 -11.95 9.31 6.63
CA ARG A 45 -10.66 9.56 7.29
C ARG A 45 -9.97 8.26 7.74
N ASN A 46 -10.25 7.13 7.10
CA ASN A 46 -9.52 5.89 7.32
C ASN A 46 -8.29 5.88 6.41
N THR A 47 -7.15 6.25 6.97
CA THR A 47 -5.91 6.40 6.21
C THR A 47 -4.97 5.22 6.40
N LEU A 48 -4.23 4.87 5.36
CA LEU A 48 -3.17 3.86 5.41
C LEU A 48 -1.89 4.42 4.79
N LEU A 49 -0.76 4.16 5.43
CA LEU A 49 0.56 4.34 4.81
C LEU A 49 0.82 3.17 3.86
N VAL A 50 1.19 3.45 2.63
CA VAL A 50 1.64 2.44 1.67
C VAL A 50 3.16 2.52 1.55
N ILE A 51 3.82 1.37 1.67
CA ILE A 51 5.26 1.18 1.55
C ILE A 51 5.50 0.28 0.34
N HIS A 52 5.96 0.87 -0.76
CA HIS A 52 6.16 0.19 -2.03
C HIS A 52 7.64 0.07 -2.34
N ASN A 53 8.18 -1.15 -2.34
CA ASN A 53 9.59 -1.40 -2.58
C ASN A 53 9.93 -1.14 -4.06
N ILE A 54 10.77 -0.14 -4.31
CA ILE A 54 11.15 0.30 -5.66
C ILE A 54 12.48 -0.29 -6.14
N ASP A 55 13.06 -1.22 -5.39
CA ASP A 55 14.16 -2.07 -5.87
C ASP A 55 13.66 -3.22 -6.73
N ILE A 56 12.48 -3.75 -6.42
CA ILE A 56 11.90 -4.96 -7.05
C ILE A 56 10.62 -4.68 -7.83
N ALA A 57 10.05 -3.48 -7.70
CA ALA A 57 8.93 -3.00 -8.50
C ALA A 57 9.21 -1.60 -9.06
N GLU A 58 8.54 -1.22 -10.14
CA GLU A 58 8.67 0.11 -10.72
C GLU A 58 8.06 1.18 -9.80
N ARG A 59 8.78 2.29 -9.58
CA ARG A 59 8.25 3.46 -8.88
C ARG A 59 6.98 3.98 -9.57
N ILE A 60 5.93 4.22 -8.80
CA ILE A 60 4.62 4.60 -9.31
C ILE A 60 4.61 6.12 -9.55
N PRO A 61 4.19 6.60 -10.74
CA PRO A 61 4.12 8.03 -11.06
C PRO A 61 2.85 8.67 -10.45
N LEU A 62 2.74 8.66 -9.11
CA LEU A 62 1.59 9.16 -8.36
C LEU A 62 1.58 10.69 -8.26
N GLY A 63 0.39 11.27 -8.38
CA GLY A 63 0.04 12.62 -7.95
C GLY A 63 -0.93 12.63 -6.77
N LEU A 64 -1.06 13.79 -6.11
CA LEU A 64 -2.10 14.00 -5.10
C LEU A 64 -3.50 13.89 -5.74
N GLY A 65 -4.41 13.20 -5.05
CA GLY A 65 -5.77 12.94 -5.52
C GLY A 65 -5.91 11.75 -6.47
N ASP A 66 -4.81 11.07 -6.84
CA ASP A 66 -4.91 9.86 -7.65
C ASP A 66 -5.64 8.74 -6.87
N ARG A 67 -6.58 8.08 -7.56
CA ARG A 67 -7.27 6.89 -7.06
C ARG A 67 -6.43 5.64 -7.35
N VAL A 68 -6.08 4.90 -6.32
CA VAL A 68 -5.32 3.64 -6.43
C VAL A 68 -6.10 2.45 -5.86
N GLU A 69 -5.78 1.25 -6.34
CA GLU A 69 -6.03 0.00 -5.62
C GLU A 69 -4.71 -0.57 -5.15
N VAL A 70 -4.68 -1.01 -3.90
CA VAL A 70 -3.49 -1.55 -3.25
C VAL A 70 -3.83 -2.93 -2.72
N SER A 71 -2.98 -3.90 -3.03
CA SER A 71 -3.00 -5.24 -2.46
C SER A 71 -1.66 -5.50 -1.80
N GLY A 72 -1.66 -5.98 -0.56
CA GLY A 72 -0.46 -6.23 0.21
C GLY A 72 -0.79 -6.74 1.61
N MET A 73 0.23 -6.92 2.43
CA MET A 73 0.07 -7.31 3.82
C MET A 73 -0.12 -6.08 4.71
N TYR A 74 -1.08 -6.15 5.63
CA TYR A 74 -1.38 -5.09 6.59
C TYR A 74 -0.55 -5.27 7.86
N GLU A 75 -0.02 -4.16 8.37
CA GLU A 75 0.57 -4.10 9.71
C GLU A 75 -0.10 -2.99 10.52
N TRP A 76 -0.48 -3.32 11.76
CA TRP A 76 -1.08 -2.35 12.68
C TRP A 76 -0.01 -1.46 13.33
N ASN A 77 -0.34 -0.18 13.50
CA ASN A 77 0.39 0.74 14.38
C ASN A 77 -0.56 1.80 14.96
N ASP A 78 -0.10 2.54 15.98
CA ASP A 78 -0.89 3.57 16.66
C ASP A 78 -1.28 4.76 15.77
N LEU A 79 -0.81 4.80 14.52
CA LEU A 79 -1.09 5.84 13.51
C LEU A 79 -2.11 5.38 12.44
N GLY A 80 -2.72 4.19 12.58
CA GLY A 80 -3.75 3.66 11.68
C GLY A 80 -3.30 2.51 10.79
N GLY A 81 -2.02 2.15 10.84
CA GLY A 81 -1.44 1.01 10.14
C GLY A 81 -0.88 1.32 8.75
N LEU A 82 -0.18 0.34 8.20
CA LEU A 82 0.49 0.41 6.90
C LEU A 82 0.20 -0.82 6.05
N ILE A 83 0.43 -0.70 4.75
CA ILE A 83 0.47 -1.82 3.81
C ILE A 83 1.87 -1.88 3.19
N HIS A 84 2.51 -3.04 3.32
CA HIS A 84 3.76 -3.38 2.64
C HIS A 84 3.55 -4.62 1.74
N TRP A 85 4.62 -5.22 1.22
CA TRP A 85 4.52 -6.32 0.24
C TRP A 85 3.64 -5.97 -0.96
N THR A 86 3.65 -4.70 -1.39
CA THR A 86 2.85 -4.21 -2.51
C THR A 86 3.51 -4.46 -3.87
N HIS A 87 4.22 -5.58 -3.96
CA HIS A 87 5.00 -6.04 -5.10
C HIS A 87 4.89 -7.56 -5.23
N HIS A 88 5.24 -8.12 -6.39
CA HIS A 88 5.33 -9.56 -6.55
C HIS A 88 6.37 -10.12 -5.58
N ASP A 89 6.15 -11.34 -5.10
CA ASP A 89 7.21 -12.04 -4.38
C ASP A 89 8.23 -12.58 -5.39
N PRO A 90 9.51 -12.15 -5.37
CA PRO A 90 10.53 -12.63 -6.29
C PRO A 90 10.82 -14.13 -6.16
N HIS A 91 10.53 -14.72 -5.00
CA HIS A 91 10.77 -16.13 -4.70
C HIS A 91 9.51 -17.00 -4.81
N GLY A 92 8.32 -16.38 -4.82
CA GLY A 92 7.03 -17.07 -4.97
C GLY A 92 6.63 -17.93 -3.77
N GLU A 93 7.13 -17.61 -2.59
CA GLU A 93 6.79 -18.24 -1.31
C GLU A 93 5.50 -17.68 -0.71
N GLU A 94 5.24 -16.39 -0.95
CA GLU A 94 4.10 -15.64 -0.44
C GLU A 94 3.13 -15.21 -1.55
N GLN A 95 1.95 -14.70 -1.15
CA GLN A 95 0.90 -14.27 -2.08
C GLN A 95 1.38 -13.16 -3.05
N GLY A 96 2.26 -12.29 -2.58
CA GLY A 96 2.64 -11.06 -3.28
C GLY A 96 1.49 -10.05 -3.39
N GLY A 97 1.84 -8.81 -3.71
CA GLY A 97 0.90 -7.70 -3.82
C GLY A 97 1.14 -6.86 -5.06
N TYR A 98 0.50 -5.70 -5.07
CA TYR A 98 0.60 -4.72 -6.14
C TYR A 98 0.04 -3.36 -5.73
N VAL A 99 0.41 -2.33 -6.48
CA VAL A 99 -0.35 -1.08 -6.58
C VAL A 99 -0.85 -0.92 -7.99
N ARG A 100 -2.13 -0.60 -8.15
CA ARG A 100 -2.76 -0.33 -9.45
C ARG A 100 -3.18 1.13 -9.55
N LEU A 101 -2.59 1.84 -10.50
CA LEU A 101 -2.95 3.20 -10.89
C LEU A 101 -3.63 3.16 -12.27
N ARG A 102 -4.91 3.53 -12.31
CA ARG A 102 -5.75 3.42 -13.52
C ARG A 102 -5.74 1.97 -14.04
N SER A 103 -5.24 1.74 -15.26
CA SER A 103 -5.12 0.43 -15.90
C SER A 103 -3.76 -0.25 -15.70
N ARG A 104 -2.75 0.42 -15.13
CA ARG A 104 -1.41 -0.14 -14.93
C ARG A 104 -1.23 -0.69 -13.52
N VAL A 105 -0.67 -1.89 -13.45
CA VAL A 105 -0.29 -2.58 -12.21
C VAL A 105 1.22 -2.47 -12.05
N TYR A 106 1.65 -2.09 -10.86
CA TYR A 106 3.04 -1.98 -10.43
C TYR A 106 3.23 -3.06 -9.37
N LYS A 107 4.11 -4.02 -9.65
CA LYS A 107 4.43 -5.10 -8.74
C LYS A 107 5.79 -5.65 -9.04
#